data_AF-A0A4D4J9P4-F1
#
_entry.id   AF-A0A4D4J9P4-F1
#
_cell.length_a   1.000
_cell.length_b   1.000
_cell.length_c   1.000
_cell.angle_alpha   90.00
_cell.angle_beta   90.00
_cell.angle_gamma   90.00
#
_symmetry.space_group_name_H-M   'P 1'
#
loop_
_entity.id
_entity.type
_entity.pdbx_description
1 polymer ?
#
loop_
_entity_poly.entity_id
_entity_poly.type
_entity_poly.pdbx_seq_one_letter_code
_entity_poly.pdbx_strand_id
1 'polypeptide(L)'
;MDRAGGAILSAVRIVVSFLFLCHGVAILFGALGGAYGRPGSTAPVGAWPQWWAGLIHLVAGGLVLVGLFTVPAALLSSGEMAFAYFTVHQPLGVLPLQNHGELAALYAWVFLLIAVLGPGPYALDSLLRRRHRLPAPRKE
;
A
#
# COMPACT_ATOMS: atom_id res chain seq x y z
N MET A 1 -19.24 10.85 1.35
CA MET A 1 -18.31 11.56 0.45
C MET A 1 -19.05 11.97 -0.80
N ASP A 2 -18.85 13.21 -1.23
CA ASP A 2 -19.27 13.68 -2.54
C ASP A 2 -18.45 13.02 -3.65
N ARG A 3 -18.81 13.27 -4.92
CA ARG A 3 -18.11 12.64 -6.07
C ARG A 3 -16.64 13.03 -6.12
N ALA A 4 -16.33 14.30 -5.84
CA ALA A 4 -14.96 14.81 -5.85
C ALA A 4 -14.09 14.15 -4.77
N GLY A 5 -14.57 14.11 -3.52
CA GLY A 5 -13.87 13.44 -2.43
C GLY A 5 -13.65 11.95 -2.70
N GLY A 6 -14.65 11.26 -3.25
CA GLY A 6 -14.52 9.86 -3.67
C GLY A 6 -13.44 9.64 -4.75
N ALA A 7 -13.36 10.53 -5.73
CA ALA A 7 -12.35 10.48 -6.78
C ALA A 7 -10.94 10.72 -6.22
N ILE A 8 -10.79 11.73 -5.37
CA ILE A 8 -9.51 12.07 -4.73
C ILE A 8 -9.01 10.91 -3.87
N LEU A 9 -9.86 10.33 -3.01
CA LEU A 9 -9.47 9.16 -2.21
C LEU A 9 -9.00 8.00 -3.08
N SER A 10 -9.68 7.75 -4.20
CA SER A 10 -9.29 6.68 -5.11
C SER A 10 -7.95 6.96 -5.78
N ALA A 11 -7.69 8.21 -6.18
CA ALA A 11 -6.41 8.62 -6.74
C ALA A 11 -5.27 8.48 -5.72
N VAL A 12 -5.47 8.96 -4.47
CA VAL A 12 -4.50 8.79 -3.38
C VAL A 12 -4.21 7.32 -3.13
N ARG A 13 -5.26 6.49 -3.01
CA ARG A 13 -5.12 5.03 -2.86
C ARG A 13 -4.27 4.44 -3.98
N ILE A 14 -4.56 4.78 -5.23
CA ILE A 14 -3.84 4.26 -6.40
C ILE A 14 -2.37 4.68 -6.37
N VAL A 15 -2.08 5.97 -6.23
CA VAL A 15 -0.71 6.50 -6.29
C VAL A 15 0.15 5.93 -5.14
N VAL A 16 -0.35 5.99 -3.92
CA VAL A 16 0.40 5.52 -2.74
C VAL A 16 0.66 4.02 -2.83
N SER A 17 -0.33 3.24 -3.23
CA SER A 17 -0.18 1.79 -3.35
C SER A 17 0.72 1.39 -4.52
N PHE A 18 0.73 2.16 -5.60
CA PHE A 18 1.66 1.97 -6.71
C PHE A 18 3.11 2.19 -6.27
N LEU A 19 3.38 3.30 -5.57
CA LEU A 19 4.73 3.57 -5.05
C LEU A 19 5.18 2.50 -4.05
N PHE A 20 4.27 2.04 -3.20
CA PHE A 20 4.51 0.94 -2.28
C PHE A 20 4.82 -0.37 -3.01
N LEU A 21 4.04 -0.72 -4.03
CA LEU A 21 4.26 -1.89 -4.87
C LEU A 21 5.63 -1.84 -5.57
N CYS A 22 6.06 -0.67 -6.04
CA CYS A 22 7.38 -0.49 -6.62
C CYS A 22 8.50 -0.84 -5.64
N HIS A 23 8.37 -0.52 -4.35
CA HIS A 23 9.34 -0.96 -3.33
C HIS A 23 9.38 -2.48 -3.22
N GLY A 24 8.21 -3.15 -3.23
CA GLY A 24 8.14 -4.61 -3.23
C GLY A 24 8.84 -5.23 -4.45
N VAL A 25 8.60 -4.66 -5.64
CA VAL A 25 9.26 -5.09 -6.86
C VAL A 25 10.79 -4.91 -6.78
N ALA A 26 11.24 -3.76 -6.26
CA ALA A 26 12.66 -3.48 -6.11
C ALA A 26 13.34 -4.41 -5.10
N ILE A 27 12.69 -4.66 -3.96
CA ILE A 27 13.22 -5.52 -2.89
C ILE A 27 13.31 -6.98 -3.33
N LEU A 28 12.27 -7.51 -3.99
CA LEU A 28 12.18 -8.93 -4.32
C LEU A 28 12.86 -9.32 -5.63
N PHE A 29 12.89 -8.41 -6.62
CA PHE A 29 13.37 -8.74 -7.97
C PHE A 29 14.59 -7.92 -8.41
N GLY A 30 15.03 -6.93 -7.63
CA GLY A 30 16.18 -6.10 -7.96
C GLY A 30 15.92 -5.14 -9.13
N ALA A 31 14.66 -5.04 -9.56
CA ALA A 31 14.20 -4.13 -10.61
C ALA A 31 14.00 -2.70 -10.06
N LEU A 32 13.69 -1.74 -10.94
CA LEU A 32 13.34 -0.36 -10.56
C LEU A 32 14.39 0.36 -9.67
N GLY A 33 15.68 0.02 -9.82
CA GLY A 33 16.78 0.57 -9.02
C GLY A 33 17.26 -0.34 -7.88
N GLY A 34 16.62 -1.50 -7.69
CA GLY A 34 17.02 -2.55 -6.75
C GLY A 34 16.73 -2.24 -5.28
N ALA A 35 16.95 -3.23 -4.41
CA ALA A 35 16.62 -3.11 -3.00
C ALA A 35 17.34 -1.92 -2.35
N TYR A 36 16.57 -1.05 -1.68
CA TYR A 36 17.08 0.13 -0.99
C TYR A 36 17.95 1.05 -1.87
N GLY A 37 17.64 1.13 -3.18
CA GLY A 37 18.34 1.97 -4.14
C GLY A 37 19.70 1.43 -4.58
N ARG A 38 20.00 0.15 -4.33
CA ARG A 38 21.22 -0.51 -4.80
C ARG A 38 20.89 -1.34 -6.05
N PRO A 39 21.33 -0.91 -7.26
CA PRO A 39 20.96 -1.56 -8.52
C PRO A 39 21.29 -3.06 -8.53
N GLY A 40 20.33 -3.88 -8.98
CA GLY A 40 20.48 -5.34 -9.08
C GLY A 40 20.48 -6.09 -7.76
N SER A 41 20.42 -5.39 -6.61
CA SER A 41 20.34 -6.06 -5.30
C SER A 41 18.93 -6.52 -4.98
N THR A 42 18.83 -7.66 -4.29
CA THR A 42 17.58 -8.25 -3.79
C THR A 42 17.71 -8.58 -2.31
N ALA A 43 16.59 -8.65 -1.60
CA ALA A 43 16.56 -9.28 -0.28
C ALA A 43 16.66 -10.81 -0.44
N PRO A 44 17.58 -11.49 0.27
CA PRO A 44 17.64 -12.94 0.26
C PRO A 44 16.28 -13.54 0.69
N VAL A 45 15.89 -14.65 0.07
CA VAL A 45 14.59 -15.29 0.34
C VAL A 45 14.46 -15.64 1.82
N GLY A 46 13.37 -15.18 2.44
CA GLY A 46 13.07 -15.40 3.86
C GLY A 46 13.87 -14.52 4.84
N ALA A 47 14.73 -13.63 4.36
CA ALA A 47 15.51 -12.74 5.23
C ALA A 47 14.61 -11.79 6.03
N TRP A 48 14.81 -11.77 7.34
CA TRP A 48 14.08 -10.88 8.24
C TRP A 48 14.83 -9.55 8.45
N PRO A 49 14.14 -8.39 8.43
CA PRO A 49 12.75 -8.18 8.04
C PRO A 49 12.55 -7.98 6.51
N GLN A 50 13.62 -7.74 5.76
CA GLN A 50 13.55 -7.13 4.42
C GLN A 50 12.73 -7.92 3.39
N TRP A 51 12.86 -9.25 3.35
CA TRP A 51 12.15 -10.05 2.35
C TRP A 51 10.63 -10.05 2.59
N TRP A 52 10.22 -10.10 3.86
CA TRP A 52 8.81 -10.04 4.26
C TRP A 52 8.20 -8.67 4.00
N ALA A 53 8.95 -7.59 4.24
CA ALA A 53 8.55 -6.24 3.86
C ALA A 53 8.28 -6.17 2.34
N GLY A 54 9.23 -6.63 1.52
CA GLY A 54 9.06 -6.66 0.06
C GLY A 54 7.83 -7.47 -0.41
N LEU A 55 7.56 -8.61 0.24
CA LEU A 55 6.38 -9.43 -0.04
C LEU A 55 5.07 -8.72 0.30
N ILE A 56 5.01 -8.06 1.46
CA ILE A 56 3.85 -7.28 1.88
C ILE A 56 3.65 -6.09 0.93
N HIS A 57 4.72 -5.39 0.58
CA HIS A 57 4.70 -4.25 -0.36
C HIS A 57 4.10 -4.65 -1.71
N LEU A 58 4.55 -5.79 -2.24
CA LEU A 58 4.07 -6.31 -3.52
C LEU A 58 2.60 -6.77 -3.45
N VAL A 59 2.26 -7.64 -2.49
CA VAL A 59 0.95 -8.28 -2.42
C VAL A 59 -0.11 -7.35 -1.86
N ALA A 60 0.09 -6.80 -0.66
CA ALA A 60 -0.86 -5.90 -0.02
C ALA A 60 -0.95 -4.57 -0.79
N GLY A 61 0.18 -4.03 -1.26
CA GLY A 61 0.18 -2.87 -2.15
C GLY A 61 -0.60 -3.12 -3.43
N GLY A 62 -0.44 -4.28 -4.07
CA GLY A 62 -1.23 -4.66 -5.25
C GLY A 62 -2.74 -4.76 -4.97
N LEU A 63 -3.12 -5.37 -3.86
CA LEU A 63 -4.53 -5.48 -3.43
C LEU A 63 -5.15 -4.10 -3.17
N VAL A 64 -4.46 -3.22 -2.44
CA VAL A 64 -4.93 -1.85 -2.19
C VAL A 64 -4.97 -1.03 -3.47
N LEU A 65 -3.99 -1.20 -4.38
CA LEU A 65 -3.94 -0.52 -5.69
C LEU A 65 -5.18 -0.81 -6.54
N VAL A 66 -5.54 -2.08 -6.70
CA VAL A 66 -6.73 -2.47 -7.49
C VAL A 66 -8.02 -2.23 -6.69
N GLY A 67 -7.95 -2.29 -5.37
CA GLY A 67 -9.09 -2.02 -4.48
C GLY A 67 -9.89 -3.27 -4.19
N LEU A 68 -9.17 -4.36 -3.99
CA LEU A 68 -9.65 -5.67 -3.59
C LEU A 68 -9.18 -5.92 -2.16
N PHE A 69 -10.09 -6.25 -1.24
CA PHE A 69 -9.76 -6.42 0.18
C PHE A 69 -9.04 -5.20 0.76
N THR A 70 -9.42 -3.98 0.33
CA THR A 70 -8.68 -2.74 0.63
C THR A 70 -8.44 -2.52 2.12
N VAL A 71 -9.44 -2.74 2.96
CA VAL A 71 -9.33 -2.47 4.40
C VAL A 71 -8.30 -3.39 5.07
N PRO A 72 -8.42 -4.74 5.02
CA PRO A 72 -7.42 -5.60 5.65
C PRO A 72 -6.03 -5.46 5.03
N ALA A 73 -5.92 -5.28 3.70
CA ALA A 73 -4.63 -5.08 3.05
C ALA A 73 -3.98 -3.74 3.49
N ALA A 74 -4.75 -2.67 3.61
CA ALA A 74 -4.23 -1.38 4.08
C ALA A 74 -3.86 -1.42 5.58
N LEU A 75 -4.60 -2.13 6.42
CA LEU A 75 -4.20 -2.34 7.83
C LEU A 75 -2.88 -3.10 7.94
N LEU A 76 -2.68 -4.13 7.11
CA LEU A 76 -1.42 -4.87 7.06
C LEU A 76 -0.25 -3.97 6.62
N SER A 77 -0.40 -3.22 5.52
CA SER A 77 0.62 -2.28 5.06
C SER A 77 0.91 -1.17 6.08
N SER A 78 -0.12 -0.69 6.78
CA SER A 78 0.02 0.31 7.84
C SER A 78 0.84 -0.25 9.02
N GLY A 79 0.48 -1.45 9.49
CA GLY A 79 1.17 -2.12 10.58
C GLY A 79 2.63 -2.47 10.25
N GLU A 80 2.90 -2.92 9.03
CA GLU A 80 4.25 -3.23 8.57
C GLU A 80 5.15 -1.98 8.56
N MET A 81 4.65 -0.86 8.04
CA MET A 81 5.44 0.39 8.04
C MET A 81 5.57 1.02 9.43
N ALA A 82 4.59 0.85 10.31
CA ALA A 82 4.73 1.22 11.72
C ALA A 82 5.81 0.37 12.41
N PHE A 83 5.80 -0.95 12.18
CA PHE A 83 6.86 -1.85 12.65
C PHE A 83 8.23 -1.40 12.13
N ALA A 84 8.35 -1.13 10.83
CA ALA A 84 9.59 -0.65 10.23
C ALA A 84 10.05 0.66 10.87
N TYR A 85 9.13 1.61 11.10
CA TYR A 85 9.45 2.86 11.77
C TYR A 85 10.06 2.62 13.16
N PHE A 86 9.37 1.86 14.03
CA PHE A 86 9.83 1.71 15.42
C PHE A 86 11.01 0.76 15.60
N THR A 87 11.20 -0.23 14.73
CA THR A 87 12.24 -1.26 14.90
C THR A 87 13.46 -1.07 14.01
N VAL A 88 13.30 -0.45 12.83
CA VAL A 88 14.38 -0.24 11.87
C VAL A 88 14.85 1.21 11.89
N HIS A 89 13.92 2.17 11.86
CA HIS A 89 14.27 3.59 11.74
C HIS A 89 14.53 4.26 13.10
N GLN A 90 13.62 4.16 14.06
CA GLN A 90 13.72 4.85 15.36
C GLN A 90 15.05 4.64 16.10
N PRO A 91 15.71 3.45 16.05
CA PRO A 91 17.04 3.28 16.65
C PRO A 91 18.14 4.15 16.03
N LEU A 92 17.97 4.65 14.79
CA LEU A 92 18.96 5.44 14.06
C LEU A 92 18.91 6.94 14.38
N GLY A 93 17.89 7.40 15.08
CA GLY A 93 17.75 8.81 15.45
C GLY A 93 16.37 9.16 16.01
N VAL A 94 16.30 10.25 16.77
CA VAL A 94 15.07 10.65 17.47
C VAL A 94 14.03 11.18 16.50
N LEU A 95 14.45 12.01 15.54
CA LEU A 95 13.56 12.63 14.56
C LEU A 95 13.55 11.84 13.23
N PRO A 96 12.40 11.71 12.55
CA PRO A 96 12.28 11.06 11.25
C PRO A 96 13.32 11.54 10.21
N LEU A 97 13.60 12.84 10.21
CA LEU A 97 14.57 13.46 9.30
C LEU A 97 16.01 12.94 9.52
N GLN A 98 16.35 12.57 10.77
CA GLN A 98 17.66 12.05 11.13
C GLN A 98 17.77 10.54 10.88
N ASN A 99 16.65 9.82 11.02
CA ASN A 99 16.62 8.37 11.01
C ASN A 99 16.09 7.76 9.69
N HIS A 100 15.83 8.62 8.71
CA HIS A 100 15.29 8.28 7.39
C HIS A 100 13.92 7.57 7.43
N GLY A 101 13.18 7.69 8.53
CA GLY A 101 11.89 7.05 8.77
C GLY A 101 10.68 7.84 8.29
N GLU A 102 10.88 8.98 7.63
CA GLU A 102 9.78 9.83 7.13
C GLU A 102 8.81 9.06 6.23
N LEU A 103 9.34 8.28 5.27
CA LEU A 103 8.51 7.44 4.40
C LEU A 103 7.79 6.33 5.18
N ALA A 104 8.43 5.74 6.19
CA ALA A 104 7.79 4.73 7.02
C ALA A 104 6.61 5.30 7.80
N ALA A 105 6.78 6.45 8.43
CA ALA A 105 5.69 7.16 9.10
C ALA A 105 4.58 7.55 8.11
N LEU A 106 4.93 8.12 6.96
CA LEU A 106 3.95 8.55 5.95
C LEU A 106 3.13 7.38 5.41
N TYR A 107 3.76 6.28 4.98
CA TYR A 107 3.02 5.10 4.53
C TYR A 107 2.16 4.51 5.64
N ALA A 108 2.66 4.42 6.87
CA ALA A 108 1.88 3.91 8.00
C ALA A 108 0.57 4.68 8.18
N TRP A 109 0.65 6.02 8.22
CA TRP A 109 -0.53 6.87 8.41
C TRP A 109 -1.44 6.95 7.19
N VAL A 110 -0.89 6.97 5.97
CA VAL A 110 -1.72 7.04 4.77
C VAL A 110 -2.47 5.73 4.53
N PHE A 111 -1.84 4.56 4.76
CA PHE A 111 -2.56 3.30 4.70
C PHE A 111 -3.59 3.16 5.83
N LEU A 112 -3.32 3.67 7.03
CA LEU A 112 -4.32 3.75 8.10
C LEU A 112 -5.52 4.61 7.67
N LEU A 113 -5.26 5.78 7.05
CA LEU A 113 -6.30 6.64 6.51
C LEU A 113 -7.14 5.92 5.46
N ILE A 114 -6.52 5.18 4.53
CA ILE A 114 -7.21 4.36 3.53
C ILE A 114 -8.04 3.26 4.20
N ALA A 115 -7.53 2.61 5.25
CA ALA A 115 -8.27 1.59 5.99
C ALA A 115 -9.52 2.16 6.66
N VAL A 116 -9.44 3.38 7.23
CA VAL A 116 -10.56 4.07 7.90
C VAL A 116 -11.58 4.62 6.89
N LEU A 117 -11.12 5.28 5.82
CA LEU A 117 -12.00 5.87 4.81
C LEU A 117 -12.57 4.83 3.84
N GLY A 118 -11.93 3.67 3.76
CA GLY A 118 -12.34 2.56 2.93
C GLY A 118 -11.89 2.66 1.46
N PRO A 119 -12.43 1.79 0.59
CA PRO A 119 -11.89 1.54 -0.75
C PRO A 119 -12.11 2.67 -1.77
N GLY A 120 -13.07 3.56 -1.54
CA GLY A 120 -13.48 4.56 -2.52
C GLY A 120 -14.34 3.99 -3.68
N PRO A 121 -14.92 4.87 -4.52
CA PRO A 121 -15.84 4.49 -5.60
C PRO A 121 -15.19 3.73 -6.77
N TYR A 122 -13.89 3.94 -7.02
CA TYR A 122 -13.16 3.32 -8.15
C TYR A 122 -12.40 2.04 -7.77
N ALA A 123 -12.65 1.48 -6.59
CA ALA A 123 -12.11 0.18 -6.20
C ALA A 123 -12.91 -0.97 -6.84
N LEU A 124 -12.22 -2.06 -7.20
CA LEU A 124 -12.88 -3.25 -7.77
C LEU A 124 -14.03 -3.75 -6.90
N ASP A 125 -13.86 -3.85 -5.58
CA ASP A 125 -14.94 -4.31 -4.68
C ASP A 125 -16.18 -3.40 -4.74
N SER A 126 -15.97 -2.10 -4.88
CA SER A 126 -17.06 -1.12 -5.00
C SER A 126 -17.78 -1.23 -6.34
N LEU A 127 -17.04 -1.48 -7.43
CA LEU A 127 -17.58 -1.66 -8.77
C LEU A 127 -18.38 -2.97 -8.88
N LEU A 128 -17.87 -4.06 -8.32
CA LEU A 128 -18.55 -5.36 -8.26
C LEU A 128 -19.88 -5.25 -7.49
N ARG A 129 -19.87 -4.60 -6.31
CA ARG A 129 -21.10 -4.36 -5.52
C ARG A 129 -22.13 -3.49 -6.26
N ARG A 130 -21.71 -2.52 -7.08
CA ARG A 130 -22.64 -1.72 -7.90
C ARG A 130 -23.29 -2.55 -8.99
N ARG A 131 -22.54 -3.40 -9.70
CA ARG A 131 -23.09 -4.26 -10.77
C ARG A 131 -24.19 -5.19 -10.25
N HIS A 132 -24.01 -5.77 -9.06
CA HIS A 132 -25.03 -6.63 -8.45
C HIS A 132 -26.31 -5.90 -8.00
N ARG A 133 -26.29 -4.56 -7.90
CA ARG A 133 -27.46 -3.76 -7.47
C ARG A 133 -28.28 -3.19 -8.64
N LEU A 134 -27.85 -3.38 -9.88
CA LEU A 134 -28.62 -2.94 -11.04
C LEU A 134 -29.79 -3.93 -11.29
N PRO A 135 -31.05 -3.46 -11.37
CA PRO A 135 -32.17 -4.32 -11.71
C PRO A 135 -31.97 -4.97 -13.09
N ALA A 136 -32.40 -6.21 -13.25
CA ALA A 136 -32.34 -6.90 -14.53
C ALA A 136 -33.10 -6.10 -15.61
N PRO A 137 -32.59 -6.05 -16.86
CA PRO A 137 -33.28 -5.35 -17.94
C PRO A 137 -34.69 -5.93 -18.11
N ARG A 138 -35.70 -5.05 -18.07
CA ARG A 138 -37.09 -5.41 -18.32
C ARG A 138 -37.17 -5.90 -19.78
N LYS A 139 -37.50 -7.18 -19.97
CA LYS A 139 -37.88 -7.69 -21.29
C LYS A 139 -39.26 -7.10 -21.60
N GLU A 140 -39.32 -6.26 -22.63
CA GLU A 140 -40.57 -5.85 -23.28
C GLU A 140 -41.00 -6.91 -24.29
#